data_AF-A0A5C2H928-F1
#
_entry.id   AF-A0A5C2H928-F1
#
_cell.length_a   1.000
_cell.length_b   1.000
_cell.length_c   1.000
_cell.angle_alpha   90.00
_cell.angle_beta   90.00
_cell.angle_gamma   90.00
#
_symmetry.space_group_name_H-M   'P 1'
#
loop_
_entity.id
_entity.type
_entity.pdbx_description
1 polymer ?
#
loop_
_entity_poly.entity_id
_entity_poly.type
_entity_poly.pdbx_seq_one_letter_code
_entity_poly.pdbx_strand_id
1 'polypeptide(L)'
;MKKLIIGLGGCGNNIINLLQDKIDDSFKTLSIQKDLQLLAISQANFKLNPKDNDFEKKLNTLLQYSNKVILVLGAAGTSSLLYFENLVVIFRKNRVLFNIIALQSFRIENTNKQEISKKTSLLIRQYTKNYEFIRESNPEKHDIKAVNLILEYSINLRGAIEKIKENKLCISDAYGIGSCSTCGCMEADRLVKKIENIEDELIQFNIDDIISEKAYFSSYRDMPIELNVIIFIYYRVTFNKEKVLNFWLENLKDKNIRFFDVILFYVLKQKPFSENIKNKWIKRCESLVEKYNDRSLRETIRYCKSND
;
A
#
# COMPACT_ATOMS: atom_id res chain seq x y z
N MET A 1 6.44 13.48 -6.23
CA MET A 1 6.69 12.58 -5.08
C MET A 1 5.33 12.32 -4.44
N LYS A 2 4.93 11.09 -4.13
CA LYS A 2 3.59 10.88 -3.54
C LYS A 2 3.62 10.76 -2.01
N LYS A 3 4.72 10.32 -1.40
CA LYS A 3 4.75 10.08 0.05
C LYS A 3 6.11 10.41 0.67
N LEU A 4 6.11 11.17 1.77
CA LEU A 4 7.29 11.54 2.56
C LEU A 4 7.13 11.02 4.00
N ILE A 5 8.09 10.23 4.47
CA ILE A 5 8.15 9.76 5.87
C ILE A 5 9.12 10.68 6.61
N ILE A 6 8.64 11.35 7.66
CA ILE A 6 9.42 12.28 8.46
C ILE A 6 9.66 11.68 9.84
N GLY A 7 10.92 11.52 10.22
CA GLY A 7 11.34 11.07 11.54
C GLY A 7 11.80 12.26 12.38
N LEU A 8 11.10 12.56 13.47
CA LEU A 8 11.43 13.66 14.37
C LEU A 8 12.18 13.18 15.61
N GLY A 9 13.38 13.74 15.82
CA GLY A 9 14.25 13.42 16.94
C GLY A 9 14.85 12.01 16.86
N GLY A 10 15.44 11.54 17.97
CA GLY A 10 16.18 10.26 17.98
C GLY A 10 15.31 9.06 17.66
N CYS A 11 14.12 8.98 18.28
CA CYS A 11 13.16 7.91 18.05
C CYS A 11 12.69 7.86 16.57
N GLY A 12 12.30 9.01 15.99
CA GLY A 12 11.93 9.06 14.58
C GLY A 12 13.08 8.68 13.64
N ASN A 13 14.32 9.09 13.96
CA ASN A 13 15.50 8.71 13.20
C ASN A 13 15.77 7.20 13.24
N ASN A 14 15.62 6.56 14.40
CA ASN A 14 15.78 5.11 14.53
C ASN A 14 14.78 4.37 13.64
N ILE A 15 13.51 4.79 13.63
CA ILE A 15 12.49 4.19 12.76
C ILE A 15 12.84 4.38 11.28
N ILE A 16 13.34 5.55 10.88
CA ILE A 16 13.80 5.77 9.50
C ILE A 16 14.93 4.82 9.11
N ASN A 17 15.90 4.60 9.99
CA ASN A 17 17.00 3.67 9.71
C ASN A 17 16.47 2.23 9.55
N LEU A 18 15.52 1.81 10.39
CA LEU A 18 14.87 0.49 10.29
C LEU A 18 13.99 0.31 9.03
N LEU A 19 13.68 1.39 8.32
CA LEU A 19 12.82 1.39 7.14
C LEU A 19 13.57 1.33 5.81
N GLN A 20 14.87 1.65 5.77
CA GLN A 20 15.57 1.87 4.49
C GLN A 20 15.46 0.69 3.52
N ASP A 21 15.54 -0.54 4.04
CA ASP A 21 15.46 -1.76 3.21
C ASP A 21 14.03 -2.31 3.07
N LYS A 22 13.02 -1.60 3.59
CA LYS A 22 11.62 -2.06 3.65
C LYS A 22 10.66 -1.19 2.85
N ILE A 23 11.11 -0.02 2.41
CA ILE A 23 10.31 0.92 1.61
C ILE A 23 10.83 0.91 0.17
N ASP A 24 9.92 1.04 -0.79
CA ASP A 24 10.28 1.20 -2.20
C ASP A 24 10.60 2.67 -2.54
N ASP A 25 11.01 2.91 -3.79
CA ASP A 25 11.35 4.25 -4.30
C ASP A 25 10.17 5.23 -4.35
N SER A 26 8.93 4.76 -4.12
CA SER A 26 7.75 5.64 -4.04
C SER A 26 7.74 6.50 -2.76
N PHE A 27 8.55 6.12 -1.77
CA PHE A 27 8.79 6.87 -0.55
C PHE A 27 10.10 7.63 -0.61
N LYS A 28 10.08 8.83 -0.03
CA LYS A 28 11.30 9.46 0.46
C LYS A 28 11.24 9.60 1.96
N THR A 29 12.40 9.60 2.60
CA THR A 29 12.57 9.70 4.04
C THR A 29 13.30 11.00 4.39
N LEU A 30 12.86 11.64 5.47
CA LEU A 30 13.44 12.87 5.99
C LEU A 30 13.67 12.73 7.50
N SER A 31 14.92 12.84 7.93
CA SER A 31 15.26 12.94 9.35
C SER A 31 15.33 14.42 9.77
N ILE A 32 14.57 14.78 10.81
CA ILE A 32 14.59 16.11 11.44
C ILE A 32 15.19 15.96 12.84
N GLN A 33 16.44 16.41 13.00
CA GLN A 33 17.21 16.18 14.20
C GLN A 33 18.05 17.39 14.60
N LYS A 34 17.94 17.79 15.87
CA LYS A 34 18.72 18.90 16.44
C LYS A 34 20.15 18.53 16.78
N ASP A 35 20.38 17.24 17.04
CA ASP A 35 21.69 16.65 17.35
C ASP A 35 22.42 16.30 16.05
N LEU A 36 23.49 17.02 15.75
CA LEU A 36 24.25 16.86 14.51
C LEU A 36 24.90 15.48 14.38
N GLN A 37 25.28 14.83 15.49
CA GLN A 37 25.87 13.49 15.45
C GLN A 37 24.82 12.46 15.04
N LEU A 38 23.64 12.51 15.66
CA LEU A 38 22.52 11.64 15.28
C LEU A 38 22.03 11.92 13.84
N LEU A 39 22.06 13.19 13.40
CA LEU A 39 21.70 13.57 12.04
C LEU A 39 22.72 13.00 11.02
N ALA A 40 24.02 13.04 11.35
CA ALA A 40 25.08 12.53 10.47
C ALA A 40 24.92 11.04 10.18
N ILE A 41 24.64 10.22 11.21
CA ILE A 41 24.46 8.77 11.09
C ILE A 41 23.08 8.34 10.56
N SER A 42 22.17 9.29 10.31
CA SER A 42 20.87 8.98 9.70
C SER A 42 21.05 8.39 8.30
N GLN A 43 20.26 7.37 7.96
CA GLN A 43 20.21 6.82 6.61
C GLN A 43 19.10 7.46 5.75
N ALA A 44 18.42 8.49 6.26
CA ALA A 44 17.37 9.19 5.53
C ALA A 44 17.85 9.75 4.18
N ASN A 45 16.95 9.78 3.17
CA ASN A 45 17.23 10.43 1.88
C ASN A 45 17.50 11.93 2.05
N PHE A 46 16.80 12.56 2.99
CA PHE A 46 16.96 13.97 3.33
C PHE A 46 17.22 14.14 4.84
N LYS A 47 17.99 15.16 5.18
CA LYS A 47 18.42 15.45 6.56
C LYS A 47 18.26 16.94 6.80
N LEU A 48 17.51 17.33 7.84
CA LEU A 48 17.33 18.73 8.22
C LEU A 48 17.58 18.92 9.71
N ASN A 49 18.29 19.99 10.06
CA ASN A 49 18.38 20.43 11.44
C ASN A 49 17.33 21.53 11.67
N PRO A 50 16.42 21.39 12.66
CA PRO A 50 15.40 22.40 12.95
C PRO A 50 15.97 23.74 13.46
N LYS A 51 17.28 23.81 13.75
CA LYS A 51 17.99 25.03 14.13
C LYS A 51 18.59 25.79 12.94
N ASP A 52 18.57 25.22 11.73
CA ASP A 52 19.12 25.88 10.56
C ASP A 52 18.23 27.06 10.13
N ASN A 53 18.84 28.19 9.78
CA ASN A 53 18.11 29.41 9.39
C ASN A 53 17.23 29.21 8.14
N ASP A 54 17.53 28.23 7.30
CA ASP A 54 16.79 27.90 6.09
C ASP A 54 15.93 26.62 6.23
N PHE A 55 15.71 26.14 7.47
CA PHE A 55 14.94 24.93 7.76
C PHE A 55 13.55 24.95 7.11
N GLU A 56 12.75 25.99 7.34
CA GLU A 56 11.39 26.08 6.79
C GLU A 56 11.42 26.12 5.26
N LYS A 57 12.38 26.84 4.66
CA LYS A 57 12.52 26.92 3.20
C LYS A 57 12.82 25.55 2.61
N LYS A 58 13.80 24.83 3.16
CA LYS A 58 14.16 23.47 2.72
C LYS A 58 13.00 22.49 2.88
N LEU A 59 12.29 22.55 4.02
CA LEU A 59 11.13 21.71 4.26
C LEU A 59 10.00 22.01 3.27
N ASN A 60 9.70 23.28 3.01
CA ASN A 60 8.69 23.69 2.02
C ASN A 60 9.03 23.16 0.62
N THR A 61 10.29 23.22 0.19
CA THR A 61 10.72 22.64 -1.09
C THR A 61 10.45 21.13 -1.16
N LEU A 62 10.72 20.37 -0.09
CA LEU A 62 10.42 18.93 -0.07
C LEU A 62 8.90 18.65 -0.10
N LEU A 63 8.11 19.49 0.57
CA LEU A 63 6.66 19.36 0.62
C LEU A 63 5.98 19.75 -0.69
N GLN A 64 6.55 20.67 -1.50
CA GLN A 64 6.04 20.98 -2.84
C GLN A 64 5.94 19.75 -3.74
N TYR A 65 6.85 18.80 -3.54
CA TYR A 65 6.85 17.57 -4.30
C TYR A 65 6.05 16.46 -3.62
N SER A 66 5.51 16.61 -2.41
CA SER A 66 4.86 15.56 -1.62
C SER A 66 3.40 15.91 -1.27
N ASN A 67 2.43 15.07 -1.64
CA ASN A 67 1.02 15.29 -1.27
C ASN A 67 0.59 14.57 0.03
N LYS A 68 1.41 13.64 0.55
CA LYS A 68 1.15 12.91 1.80
C LYS A 68 2.41 12.78 2.67
N VAL A 69 2.25 12.98 3.98
CA VAL A 69 3.30 12.87 4.99
C VAL A 69 2.92 11.84 6.07
N ILE A 70 3.89 11.03 6.48
CA ILE A 70 3.79 10.22 7.70
C ILE A 70 4.83 10.77 8.68
N LEU A 71 4.40 11.43 9.74
CA LEU A 71 5.28 11.93 10.79
C LEU A 71 5.41 10.90 11.90
N VAL A 72 6.64 10.45 12.15
CA VAL A 72 7.00 9.48 13.20
C VAL A 72 7.81 10.19 14.27
N LEU A 73 7.38 10.07 15.52
CA LEU A 73 8.05 10.74 16.64
C LEU A 73 7.93 9.96 17.94
N GLY A 74 8.90 10.15 18.84
CA GLY A 74 8.78 9.70 20.22
C GLY A 74 8.03 10.74 21.05
N ALA A 75 6.89 10.40 21.65
CA ALA A 75 6.08 11.33 22.42
C ALA A 75 6.83 11.88 23.66
N ALA A 76 7.75 11.09 24.22
CA ALA A 76 8.61 11.50 25.35
C ALA A 76 9.86 12.29 24.92
N GLY A 77 9.99 12.61 23.63
CA GLY A 77 11.12 13.31 23.06
C GLY A 77 11.01 14.82 23.24
N THR A 78 12.08 15.47 23.72
CA THR A 78 12.11 16.94 23.82
C THR A 78 11.99 17.60 22.45
N SER A 79 12.59 17.00 21.40
CA SER A 79 12.47 17.52 20.03
C SER A 79 11.02 17.44 19.54
N SER A 80 10.30 16.39 19.91
CA SER A 80 8.88 16.26 19.59
C SER A 80 8.06 17.36 20.24
N LEU A 81 8.24 17.58 21.55
CA LEU A 81 7.52 18.64 22.25
C LEU A 81 7.81 20.04 21.67
N LEU A 82 9.07 20.32 21.33
CA LEU A 82 9.50 21.64 20.87
C LEU A 82 9.11 21.96 19.42
N TYR A 83 9.21 20.98 18.51
CA TYR A 83 9.13 21.25 17.07
C TYR A 83 7.85 20.74 16.41
N PHE A 84 7.06 19.91 17.10
CA PHE A 84 5.84 19.31 16.53
C PHE A 84 4.85 20.34 16.01
N GLU A 85 4.54 21.36 16.82
CA GLU A 85 3.55 22.38 16.47
C GLU A 85 3.96 23.14 15.20
N ASN A 86 5.21 23.59 15.13
CA ASN A 86 5.73 24.28 13.96
C ASN A 86 5.66 23.41 12.70
N LEU A 87 6.00 22.12 12.81
CA LEU A 87 5.87 21.17 11.69
C LEU A 87 4.43 21.05 11.20
N VAL A 88 3.45 20.91 12.10
CA VAL A 88 2.04 20.83 11.72
C VAL A 88 1.56 22.11 11.04
N VAL A 89 1.98 23.28 11.53
CA VAL A 89 1.67 24.56 10.89
C VAL A 89 2.21 24.59 9.45
N ILE A 90 3.46 24.17 9.25
CA ILE A 90 4.08 24.08 7.92
C ILE A 90 3.31 23.10 7.03
N PHE A 91 2.94 21.91 7.51
CA PHE A 91 2.18 20.92 6.72
C PHE A 91 0.82 21.47 6.27
N ARG A 92 0.09 22.13 7.17
CA ARG A 92 -1.20 22.76 6.85
C ARG A 92 -1.05 23.91 5.84
N LYS A 93 -0.04 24.77 6.01
CA LYS A 93 0.27 25.86 5.07
C LYS A 93 0.53 25.33 3.65
N ASN A 94 1.21 24.19 3.54
CA ASN A 94 1.47 23.51 2.27
C ASN A 94 0.32 22.59 1.79
N ARG A 95 -0.81 22.54 2.51
CA ARG A 95 -1.99 21.71 2.19
C ARG A 95 -1.66 20.22 2.01
N VAL A 96 -0.69 19.71 2.77
CA VAL A 96 -0.28 18.30 2.71
C VAL A 96 -1.14 17.48 3.67
N LEU A 97 -1.61 16.32 3.22
CA LEU A 97 -2.27 15.35 4.10
C LEU A 97 -1.22 14.70 4.99
N PHE A 98 -1.44 14.66 6.31
CA PHE A 98 -0.48 14.05 7.23
C PHE A 98 -1.13 13.10 8.24
N ASN A 99 -0.42 12.01 8.52
CA ASN A 99 -0.72 11.06 9.57
C ASN A 99 0.42 11.08 10.60
N ILE A 100 0.11 10.96 11.88
CA ILE A 100 1.11 10.95 12.95
C ILE A 100 1.18 9.57 13.59
N ILE A 101 2.39 9.01 13.70
CA ILE A 101 2.66 7.81 14.48
C ILE A 101 3.52 8.24 15.65
N ALA A 102 2.93 8.22 16.84
CA ALA A 102 3.57 8.69 18.06
C ALA A 102 3.89 7.52 18.98
N LEU A 103 5.19 7.33 19.21
CA LEU A 103 5.71 6.29 20.06
C LEU A 103 5.66 6.75 21.53
N GLN A 104 4.80 6.14 22.34
CA GLN A 104 4.62 6.55 23.73
C GLN A 104 5.71 6.01 24.65
N SER A 105 6.04 6.79 25.68
CA SER A 105 6.96 6.41 26.74
C SER A 105 6.62 5.06 27.37
N PHE A 106 7.63 4.29 27.75
CA PHE A 106 7.44 3.07 28.53
C PHE A 106 7.07 3.41 29.97
N ARG A 107 6.34 2.51 30.65
CA ARG A 107 6.00 2.68 32.07
C ARG A 107 7.22 2.72 32.99
N ILE A 108 8.33 2.11 32.55
CA ILE A 108 9.59 2.01 33.29
C ILE A 108 10.42 3.30 33.14
N GLU A 109 10.10 4.16 32.16
CA GLU A 109 10.78 5.45 32.02
C GLU A 109 10.38 6.42 33.16
N ASN A 110 11.28 7.36 33.46
CA ASN A 110 11.11 8.30 34.56
C ASN A 110 9.87 9.20 34.42
N THR A 111 9.41 9.75 35.53
CA THR A 111 8.19 10.57 35.62
C THR A 111 8.20 11.74 34.64
N ASN A 112 9.35 12.40 34.46
CA ASN A 112 9.49 13.52 33.51
C ASN A 112 9.22 13.08 32.06
N LYS A 113 9.75 11.93 31.62
CA LYS A 113 9.47 11.37 30.29
C LYS A 113 7.99 11.06 30.10
N GLN A 114 7.33 10.55 31.13
CA GLN A 114 5.89 10.29 31.10
C GLN A 114 5.08 11.59 31.02
N GLU A 115 5.48 12.65 31.71
CA GLU A 115 4.82 13.96 31.63
C GLU A 115 4.97 14.59 30.25
N ILE A 116 6.18 14.58 29.68
CA ILE A 116 6.42 15.06 28.31
C ILE A 116 5.57 14.26 27.33
N SER A 117 5.55 12.94 27.45
CA SER A 117 4.73 12.04 26.63
C SER A 117 3.24 12.38 26.69
N LYS A 118 2.71 12.67 27.89
CA LYS A 118 1.31 13.12 28.07
C LYS A 118 1.06 14.46 27.39
N LYS A 119 1.95 15.45 27.58
CA LYS A 119 1.82 16.80 26.96
C LYS A 119 1.87 16.72 25.44
N THR A 120 2.85 16.02 24.87
CA THR A 120 2.96 15.83 23.42
C THR A 120 1.76 15.06 22.87
N SER A 121 1.26 14.04 23.57
CA SER A 121 0.06 13.31 23.16
C SER A 121 -1.19 14.19 23.14
N LEU A 122 -1.34 15.09 24.12
CA LEU A 122 -2.43 16.07 24.15
C LEU A 122 -2.36 17.01 22.95
N LEU A 123 -1.17 17.54 22.65
CA LEU A 123 -0.94 18.43 21.50
C LEU A 123 -1.31 17.72 20.19
N ILE A 124 -0.86 16.49 19.98
CA ILE A 124 -1.19 15.72 18.77
C ILE A 124 -2.71 15.62 18.56
N ARG A 125 -3.46 15.32 19.63
CA ARG A 125 -4.92 15.19 19.59
C ARG A 125 -5.63 16.52 19.27
N GLN A 126 -5.07 17.65 19.69
CA GLN A 126 -5.61 18.97 19.37
C GLN A 126 -5.39 19.33 17.90
N TYR A 127 -4.27 18.88 17.32
CA TYR A 127 -3.87 19.26 15.97
C TYR A 127 -4.39 18.34 14.86
N THR A 128 -4.75 17.08 15.14
CA THR A 128 -5.32 16.20 14.11
C THR A 128 -6.11 15.05 14.71
N LYS A 129 -7.00 14.47 13.90
CA LYS A 129 -7.63 13.16 14.18
C LYS A 129 -6.89 11.99 13.54
N ASN A 130 -5.93 12.27 12.66
CA ASN A 130 -5.16 11.27 11.93
C ASN A 130 -3.87 10.94 12.69
N TYR A 131 -4.01 10.27 13.83
CA TYR A 131 -2.87 9.83 14.63
C TYR A 131 -3.05 8.40 15.13
N GLU A 132 -1.93 7.75 15.39
CA GLU A 132 -1.83 6.45 16.04
C GLU A 132 -0.82 6.52 17.18
N PHE A 133 -1.20 6.00 18.34
CA PHE A 133 -0.33 5.92 19.51
C PHE A 133 0.13 4.50 19.73
N ILE A 134 1.44 4.29 19.67
CA ILE A 134 2.03 2.99 19.92
C ILE A 134 2.43 2.90 21.39
N ARG A 135 1.84 1.92 22.08
CA ARG A 135 2.11 1.57 23.47
C ARG A 135 2.52 0.11 23.51
N GLU A 136 3.81 -0.14 23.74
CA GLU A 136 4.33 -1.48 23.94
C GLU A 136 5.18 -1.52 25.20
N SER A 137 5.32 -2.70 25.80
CA SER A 137 6.15 -2.91 26.99
C SER A 137 7.62 -3.17 26.66
N ASN A 138 7.92 -3.56 25.42
CA ASN A 138 9.26 -3.88 24.94
C ASN A 138 9.65 -2.94 23.79
N PRO A 139 10.84 -2.29 23.82
CA PRO A 139 11.37 -1.47 22.73
C PRO A 139 11.33 -2.13 21.34
N GLU A 140 11.72 -3.39 21.21
CA GLU A 140 11.77 -4.07 19.91
C GLU A 140 10.37 -4.22 19.29
N LYS A 141 9.38 -4.59 20.12
CA LYS A 141 7.97 -4.67 19.69
C LYS A 141 7.42 -3.29 19.31
N HIS A 142 7.89 -2.25 20.00
CA HIS A 142 7.53 -0.87 19.74
C HIS A 142 7.96 -0.43 18.34
N ASP A 143 9.24 -0.66 18.02
CA ASP A 143 9.83 -0.32 16.74
C ASP A 143 9.23 -1.16 15.60
N ILE A 144 9.07 -2.47 15.79
CA ILE A 144 8.43 -3.36 14.81
C ILE A 144 7.00 -2.88 14.49
N LYS A 145 6.22 -2.52 15.51
CA LYS A 145 4.85 -2.05 15.31
C LYS A 145 4.81 -0.70 14.58
N ALA A 146 5.75 0.21 14.88
CA ALA A 146 5.87 1.49 14.18
C ALA A 146 6.21 1.29 12.70
N VAL A 147 7.22 0.45 12.42
CA VAL A 147 7.60 0.08 11.05
C VAL A 147 6.42 -0.53 10.31
N ASN A 148 5.74 -1.52 10.90
CA ASN A 148 4.60 -2.19 10.27
C ASN A 148 3.46 -1.21 9.97
N LEU A 149 3.16 -0.30 10.88
CA LEU A 149 2.12 0.71 10.67
C LEU A 149 2.49 1.69 9.55
N ILE A 150 3.75 2.11 9.46
CA ILE A 150 4.25 2.94 8.35
C ILE A 150 4.11 2.18 7.03
N LEU A 151 4.52 0.92 6.99
CA LEU A 151 4.37 0.06 5.81
C LEU A 151 2.89 -0.17 5.46
N GLU A 152 1.99 -0.21 6.43
CA GLU A 152 0.55 -0.29 6.18
C GLU A 152 -0.05 0.97 5.56
N TYR A 153 0.39 2.17 5.98
CA TYR A 153 0.03 3.43 5.29
C TYR A 153 0.62 3.52 3.88
N SER A 154 1.51 2.59 3.57
CA SER A 154 2.33 2.55 2.38
C SER A 154 1.99 1.37 1.47
N ILE A 155 0.99 0.57 1.83
CA ILE A 155 0.74 -0.69 1.14
C ILE A 155 0.33 -0.44 -0.32
N ASN A 156 1.18 -0.90 -1.21
CA ASN A 156 0.95 -0.97 -2.64
C ASN A 156 0.40 -2.37 -2.99
N LEU A 157 0.07 -2.60 -4.27
CA LEU A 157 -0.51 -3.89 -4.68
C LEU A 157 0.42 -5.07 -4.39
N ARG A 158 1.72 -4.90 -4.64
CA ARG A 158 2.73 -5.94 -4.41
C ARG A 158 2.85 -6.32 -2.93
N GLY A 159 2.95 -5.33 -2.05
CA GLY A 159 3.04 -5.55 -0.61
C GLY A 159 1.76 -6.15 -0.02
N ALA A 160 0.59 -5.85 -0.58
CA ALA A 160 -0.66 -6.53 -0.21
C ALA A 160 -0.63 -8.01 -0.59
N ILE A 161 -0.20 -8.33 -1.81
CA ILE A 161 -0.04 -9.72 -2.30
C ILE A 161 0.94 -10.49 -1.41
N GLU A 162 2.11 -9.92 -1.11
CA GLU A 162 3.15 -10.56 -0.27
C GLU A 162 2.62 -10.86 1.13
N LYS A 163 1.99 -9.89 1.80
CA LYS A 163 1.39 -10.12 3.13
C LYS A 163 0.31 -11.18 3.11
N ILE A 164 -0.53 -11.22 2.07
CA ILE A 164 -1.55 -12.24 1.90
C ILE A 164 -0.91 -13.63 1.77
N LYS A 165 0.16 -13.75 0.99
CA LYS A 165 0.91 -15.00 0.81
C LYS A 165 1.56 -15.47 2.11
N GLU A 166 2.34 -14.61 2.75
CA GLU A 166 3.13 -14.92 3.96
C GLU A 166 2.23 -15.41 5.09
N ASN A 167 1.11 -14.72 5.30
CA ASN A 167 0.18 -15.05 6.38
C ASN A 167 -0.87 -16.09 5.95
N LYS A 168 -0.75 -16.64 4.73
CA LYS A 168 -1.71 -17.59 4.15
C LYS A 168 -3.15 -17.11 4.28
N LEU A 169 -3.36 -15.80 4.10
CA LEU A 169 -4.66 -15.17 4.25
C LEU A 169 -5.57 -15.71 3.16
N CYS A 170 -6.73 -16.21 3.56
CA CYS A 170 -7.71 -16.69 2.60
C CYS A 170 -8.32 -15.51 1.85
N ILE A 171 -8.55 -15.72 0.56
CA ILE A 171 -9.11 -14.73 -0.35
C ILE A 171 -10.49 -15.23 -0.75
N SER A 172 -11.50 -15.00 0.10
CA SER A 172 -12.85 -15.49 -0.16
C SER A 172 -13.48 -14.73 -1.32
N ASP A 173 -13.88 -15.46 -2.37
CA ASP A 173 -14.88 -14.94 -3.30
C ASP A 173 -16.22 -14.74 -2.56
N ALA A 174 -17.12 -13.95 -3.14
CA ALA A 174 -18.48 -13.85 -2.64
C ALA A 174 -19.43 -14.85 -3.34
N TYR A 175 -18.92 -15.70 -4.24
CA TYR A 175 -19.73 -16.45 -5.21
C TYR A 175 -19.34 -17.92 -5.42
N GLY A 176 -18.57 -18.48 -4.49
CA GLY A 176 -18.38 -19.92 -4.30
C GLY A 176 -17.20 -20.52 -5.06
N ILE A 177 -16.01 -20.47 -4.46
CA ILE A 177 -15.08 -21.58 -4.22
C ILE A 177 -14.23 -21.22 -2.98
N GLY A 178 -14.41 -21.98 -1.90
CA GLY A 178 -13.54 -21.96 -0.72
C GLY A 178 -13.89 -20.94 0.35
N SER A 179 -15.09 -21.06 0.93
CA SER A 179 -15.43 -20.43 2.20
C SER A 179 -14.54 -20.98 3.31
N CYS A 180 -13.65 -20.16 3.83
CA CYS A 180 -13.06 -20.41 5.14
C CYS A 180 -13.48 -19.28 6.08
N SER A 181 -14.39 -19.61 6.98
CA SER A 181 -14.90 -18.73 8.04
C SER A 181 -13.92 -18.59 9.21
N THR A 182 -12.69 -19.11 9.10
CA THR A 182 -11.74 -19.22 10.21
C THR A 182 -10.33 -18.61 9.97
N CYS A 183 -9.98 -18.06 8.79
CA CYS A 183 -8.56 -17.82 8.40
C CYS A 183 -8.15 -16.40 7.87
N GLY A 184 -8.78 -15.30 8.30
CA GLY A 184 -8.23 -13.97 7.98
C GLY A 184 -8.69 -13.31 6.66
N CYS A 185 -9.80 -13.75 6.07
CA CYS A 185 -10.43 -13.08 4.91
C CYS A 185 -10.68 -11.58 5.12
N MET A 186 -11.02 -11.18 6.34
CA MET A 186 -11.20 -9.77 6.70
C MET A 186 -9.89 -8.97 6.69
N GLU A 187 -8.76 -9.62 6.95
CA GLU A 187 -7.47 -8.96 6.97
C GLU A 187 -6.98 -8.69 5.54
N ALA A 188 -7.14 -9.66 4.63
CA ALA A 188 -6.89 -9.45 3.21
C ALA A 188 -7.74 -8.29 2.64
N ASP A 189 -9.04 -8.26 2.94
CA ASP A 189 -9.94 -7.16 2.51
C ASP A 189 -9.52 -5.80 3.08
N ARG A 190 -9.11 -5.75 4.36
CA ARG A 190 -8.58 -4.52 4.98
C ARG A 190 -7.29 -4.05 4.34
N LEU A 191 -6.37 -4.95 4.01
CA LEU A 191 -5.10 -4.61 3.35
C LEU A 191 -5.36 -4.03 1.97
N VAL A 192 -6.23 -4.68 1.19
CA VAL A 192 -6.59 -4.27 -0.15
C VAL A 192 -7.30 -2.91 -0.17
N LYS A 193 -8.21 -2.65 0.77
CA LYS A 193 -8.90 -1.35 0.90
C LYS A 193 -7.99 -0.18 1.26
N LYS A 194 -6.77 -0.43 1.76
CA LYS A 194 -5.78 0.62 2.06
C LYS A 194 -5.03 1.10 0.81
N ILE A 195 -5.15 0.42 -0.33
CA ILE A 195 -4.46 0.79 -1.58
C ILE A 195 -5.21 1.96 -2.24
N GLU A 196 -4.68 3.17 -2.10
CA GLU A 196 -5.35 4.42 -2.55
C GLU A 196 -5.51 4.53 -4.08
N ASN A 197 -4.55 4.04 -4.87
CA ASN A 197 -4.56 4.14 -6.33
C ASN A 197 -4.59 2.76 -6.99
N ILE A 198 -5.47 1.87 -6.53
CA ILE A 198 -5.47 0.48 -6.97
C ILE A 198 -5.60 0.31 -8.49
N GLU A 199 -6.31 1.23 -9.15
CA GLU A 199 -6.46 1.24 -10.60
C GLU A 199 -5.12 1.39 -11.32
N ASP A 200 -4.31 2.39 -10.92
CA ASP A 200 -2.99 2.63 -11.49
C ASP A 200 -2.03 1.48 -11.17
N GLU A 201 -2.11 0.94 -9.95
CA GLU A 201 -1.30 -0.19 -9.50
C GLU A 201 -1.60 -1.46 -10.32
N LEU A 202 -2.88 -1.75 -10.60
CA LEU A 202 -3.29 -2.88 -11.44
C LEU A 202 -2.87 -2.71 -12.90
N ILE A 203 -2.90 -1.48 -13.42
CA ILE A 203 -2.44 -1.15 -14.77
C ILE A 203 -0.92 -1.35 -14.88
N GLN A 204 -0.16 -0.93 -13.88
CA GLN A 204 1.30 -1.02 -13.88
C GLN A 204 1.83 -2.41 -13.50
N PHE A 205 0.96 -3.28 -12.99
CA PHE A 205 1.36 -4.60 -12.55
C PHE A 205 1.80 -5.48 -13.71
N ASN A 206 3.02 -6.04 -13.64
CA ASN A 206 3.55 -6.88 -14.70
C ASN A 206 2.96 -8.30 -14.65
N ILE A 207 1.79 -8.46 -15.28
CA ILE A 207 1.09 -9.75 -15.38
C ILE A 207 1.92 -10.78 -16.16
N ASP A 208 2.69 -10.36 -17.16
CA ASP A 208 3.51 -11.25 -17.97
C ASP A 208 4.56 -11.99 -17.13
N ASP A 209 5.19 -11.30 -16.18
CA ASP A 209 6.23 -11.89 -15.33
C ASP A 209 5.63 -13.01 -14.47
N ILE A 210 4.47 -12.76 -13.87
CA ILE A 210 3.77 -13.71 -12.98
C ILE A 210 3.31 -14.96 -13.75
N ILE A 211 2.82 -14.77 -14.98
CA ILE A 211 2.41 -15.88 -15.83
C ILE A 211 3.63 -16.67 -16.30
N SER A 212 4.75 -16.00 -16.60
CA SER A 212 5.95 -16.65 -17.15
C SER A 212 6.61 -17.65 -16.19
N GLU A 213 6.42 -17.49 -14.88
CA GLU A 213 6.94 -18.42 -13.87
C GLU A 213 6.19 -19.76 -13.83
N LYS A 214 4.98 -19.84 -14.39
CA LYS A 214 4.16 -21.07 -14.38
C LYS A 214 3.50 -21.28 -15.75
N ALA A 215 4.17 -22.06 -16.59
CA ALA A 215 3.83 -22.23 -18.00
C ALA A 215 2.50 -22.95 -18.29
N TYR A 216 1.83 -23.54 -17.30
CA TYR A 216 0.59 -24.30 -17.52
C TYR A 216 -0.43 -24.08 -16.41
N PHE A 217 -1.48 -23.32 -16.72
CA PHE A 217 -2.70 -23.25 -15.92
C PHE A 217 -3.77 -24.10 -16.59
N SER A 218 -4.20 -25.19 -15.96
CA SER A 218 -5.33 -26.01 -16.42
C SER A 218 -6.67 -25.49 -15.93
N SER A 219 -6.70 -24.72 -14.83
CA SER A 219 -7.91 -24.14 -14.24
C SER A 219 -7.56 -22.89 -13.43
N TYR A 220 -8.59 -22.15 -12.97
CA TYR A 220 -8.37 -21.02 -12.06
C TYR A 220 -7.75 -21.43 -10.71
N ARG A 221 -7.97 -22.68 -10.25
CA ARG A 221 -7.34 -23.19 -9.02
C ARG A 221 -5.84 -23.35 -9.17
N ASP A 222 -5.38 -23.55 -10.40
CA ASP A 222 -3.98 -23.76 -10.73
C ASP A 222 -3.24 -22.44 -10.97
N MET A 223 -3.95 -21.31 -11.01
CA MET A 223 -3.34 -20.00 -11.17
C MET A 223 -2.41 -19.64 -10.00
N PRO A 224 -1.37 -18.82 -10.24
CA PRO A 224 -0.53 -18.29 -9.18
C PRO A 224 -1.40 -17.50 -8.21
N ILE A 225 -1.06 -17.59 -6.92
CA ILE A 225 -1.77 -16.91 -5.84
C ILE A 225 -1.89 -15.40 -6.12
N GLU A 226 -0.88 -14.81 -6.78
CA GLU A 226 -0.84 -13.42 -7.21
C GLU A 226 -1.99 -13.07 -8.16
N LEU A 227 -2.25 -13.89 -9.18
CA LEU A 227 -3.37 -13.66 -10.10
C LEU A 227 -4.71 -13.83 -9.40
N ASN A 228 -4.81 -14.79 -8.48
CA ASN A 228 -6.00 -14.95 -7.64
C ASN A 228 -6.24 -13.72 -6.74
N VAL A 229 -5.19 -13.13 -6.16
CA VAL A 229 -5.28 -11.87 -5.41
C VAL A 229 -5.72 -10.72 -6.33
N ILE A 230 -5.12 -10.56 -7.51
CA ILE A 230 -5.49 -9.51 -8.48
C ILE A 230 -6.98 -9.61 -8.83
N ILE A 231 -7.46 -10.81 -9.15
CA ILE A 231 -8.85 -11.06 -9.48
C ILE A 231 -9.75 -10.72 -8.28
N PHE A 232 -9.37 -11.07 -7.06
CA PHE A 232 -10.12 -10.70 -5.86
C PHE A 232 -10.17 -9.19 -5.63
N ILE A 233 -9.05 -8.51 -5.75
CA ILE A 233 -8.96 -7.05 -5.63
C ILE A 233 -9.88 -6.40 -6.66
N TYR A 234 -9.80 -6.91 -7.90
CA TYR A 234 -10.66 -6.49 -8.98
C TYR A 234 -12.14 -6.64 -8.59
N TYR A 235 -12.56 -7.68 -7.87
CA TYR A 235 -13.95 -7.80 -7.43
C TYR A 235 -14.34 -6.92 -6.24
N ARG A 236 -13.48 -6.81 -5.21
CA ARG A 236 -13.87 -6.26 -3.90
C ARG A 236 -13.68 -4.75 -3.78
N VAL A 237 -12.80 -4.16 -4.59
CA VAL A 237 -12.53 -2.72 -4.53
C VAL A 237 -13.35 -1.96 -5.54
N THR A 238 -13.76 -0.75 -5.15
CA THR A 238 -14.45 0.20 -6.01
C THR A 238 -13.41 1.08 -6.72
N PHE A 239 -13.23 0.86 -8.01
CA PHE A 239 -12.41 1.68 -8.93
C PHE A 239 -12.96 1.54 -10.36
N ASN A 240 -12.38 2.24 -11.36
CA ASN A 240 -12.81 2.09 -12.75
C ASN A 240 -12.25 0.80 -13.36
N LYS A 241 -12.98 -0.29 -13.10
CA LYS A 241 -12.73 -1.64 -13.60
C LYS A 241 -12.59 -1.71 -15.13
N GLU A 242 -13.40 -0.97 -15.88
CA GLU A 242 -13.34 -0.97 -17.35
C GLU A 242 -12.07 -0.33 -17.88
N LYS A 243 -11.52 0.68 -17.19
CA LYS A 243 -10.23 1.27 -17.57
C LYS A 243 -9.09 0.25 -17.46
N VAL A 244 -9.05 -0.51 -16.36
CA VAL A 244 -8.05 -1.59 -16.17
C VAL A 244 -8.21 -2.67 -17.23
N LEU A 245 -9.44 -3.13 -17.51
CA LEU A 245 -9.69 -4.14 -18.54
C LEU A 245 -9.32 -3.69 -19.95
N ASN A 246 -9.62 -2.45 -20.35
CA ASN A 246 -9.20 -1.95 -21.66
C ASN A 246 -7.68 -1.93 -21.76
N PHE A 247 -6.99 -1.45 -20.71
CA PHE A 247 -5.53 -1.44 -20.69
C PHE A 247 -4.95 -2.85 -20.83
N TRP A 248 -5.43 -3.83 -20.05
CA TRP A 248 -4.96 -5.21 -20.16
C TRP A 248 -5.26 -5.83 -21.51
N LEU A 249 -6.43 -5.58 -22.09
CA LEU A 249 -6.79 -6.09 -23.42
C LEU A 249 -5.79 -5.66 -24.50
N GLU A 250 -5.28 -4.43 -24.41
CA GLU A 250 -4.36 -3.82 -25.37
C GLU A 250 -2.89 -4.22 -25.12
N ASN A 251 -2.52 -4.51 -23.87
CA ASN A 251 -1.11 -4.66 -23.48
C ASN A 251 -0.70 -6.11 -23.14
N LEU A 252 -1.65 -7.01 -22.87
CA LEU A 252 -1.35 -8.42 -22.60
C LEU A 252 -0.89 -9.14 -23.86
N LYS A 253 0.21 -9.89 -23.73
CA LYS A 253 0.72 -10.75 -24.81
C LYS A 253 -0.19 -11.94 -25.03
N ASP A 254 -0.33 -12.36 -26.28
CA ASP A 254 -1.11 -13.54 -26.68
C ASP A 254 -0.76 -14.82 -25.90
N LYS A 255 0.51 -14.98 -25.50
CA LYS A 255 0.98 -16.13 -24.71
C LYS A 255 0.20 -16.30 -23.38
N ASN A 256 -0.50 -15.28 -22.94
CA ASN A 256 -1.32 -15.27 -21.72
C ASN A 256 -2.77 -15.73 -21.97
N ILE A 257 -3.03 -16.54 -23.02
CA ILE A 257 -4.37 -16.98 -23.43
C ILE A 257 -5.23 -17.53 -22.27
N ARG A 258 -4.62 -18.21 -21.29
CA ARG A 258 -5.31 -18.70 -20.09
C ARG A 258 -5.81 -17.59 -19.18
N PHE A 259 -5.07 -16.48 -19.07
CA PHE A 259 -5.53 -15.32 -18.31
C PHE A 259 -6.71 -14.63 -19.03
N PHE A 260 -6.69 -14.56 -20.36
CA PHE A 260 -7.85 -14.11 -21.13
C PHE A 260 -9.10 -14.96 -20.85
N ASP A 261 -8.95 -16.29 -20.86
CA ASP A 261 -10.02 -17.25 -20.55
C ASP A 261 -10.64 -17.00 -19.16
N VAL A 262 -9.78 -16.85 -18.15
CA VAL A 262 -10.20 -16.59 -16.77
C VAL A 262 -10.93 -15.27 -16.63
N ILE A 263 -10.42 -14.18 -17.22
CA ILE A 263 -11.09 -12.87 -17.16
C ILE A 263 -12.46 -12.96 -17.87
N LEU A 264 -12.52 -13.61 -19.03
CA LEU A 264 -13.77 -13.76 -19.76
C LEU A 264 -14.82 -14.55 -18.94
N PHE A 265 -14.42 -15.69 -18.37
CA PHE A 265 -15.33 -16.57 -17.64
C PHE A 265 -15.73 -16.04 -16.26
N TYR A 266 -14.76 -15.62 -15.44
CA TYR A 266 -15.02 -15.25 -14.06
C TYR A 266 -15.39 -13.78 -13.91
N VAL A 267 -14.77 -12.89 -14.68
CA VAL A 267 -14.95 -11.44 -14.50
C VAL A 267 -16.11 -10.93 -15.34
N LEU A 268 -15.98 -11.04 -16.66
CA LEU A 268 -16.88 -10.37 -17.61
C LEU A 268 -18.26 -11.01 -17.67
N LYS A 269 -18.34 -12.34 -17.59
CA LYS A 269 -19.63 -13.05 -17.61
C LYS A 269 -20.46 -12.80 -16.36
N GLN A 270 -19.83 -12.79 -15.19
CA GLN A 270 -20.55 -12.84 -13.90
C GLN A 270 -21.06 -11.47 -13.41
N LYS A 271 -20.73 -10.38 -14.11
CA LYS A 271 -20.93 -9.02 -13.59
C LYS A 271 -21.43 -8.02 -14.65
N PRO A 272 -22.12 -6.95 -14.21
CA PRO A 272 -22.57 -5.89 -15.11
C PRO A 272 -21.37 -5.06 -15.57
N PHE A 273 -21.00 -5.26 -16.82
CA PHE A 273 -20.01 -4.48 -17.57
C PHE A 273 -20.67 -3.93 -18.83
N SER A 274 -20.14 -2.83 -19.37
CA SER A 274 -20.63 -2.29 -20.62
C SER A 274 -20.58 -3.32 -21.75
N GLU A 275 -21.58 -3.28 -22.63
CA GLU A 275 -21.64 -4.19 -23.76
C GLU A 275 -20.43 -4.02 -24.69
N ASN A 276 -19.91 -2.79 -24.77
CA ASN A 276 -18.68 -2.49 -25.49
C ASN A 276 -17.46 -3.26 -24.94
N ILE A 277 -17.22 -3.23 -23.62
CA ILE A 277 -16.05 -3.93 -23.05
C ILE A 277 -16.17 -5.44 -23.22
N LYS A 278 -17.37 -6.01 -23.01
CA LYS A 278 -17.61 -7.45 -23.21
C LYS A 278 -17.32 -7.86 -24.65
N ASN A 279 -17.85 -7.13 -25.62
CA ASN A 279 -17.65 -7.42 -27.04
C ASN A 279 -16.18 -7.30 -27.47
N LYS A 280 -15.45 -6.30 -26.97
CA LYS A 280 -14.01 -6.16 -27.24
C LYS A 280 -13.23 -7.40 -26.74
N TRP A 281 -13.53 -7.85 -25.53
CA TRP A 281 -12.87 -9.03 -24.95
C TRP A 281 -13.24 -10.33 -25.67
N ILE A 282 -14.51 -10.54 -25.99
CA ILE A 282 -14.96 -11.71 -26.77
C ILE A 282 -14.23 -11.74 -28.11
N LYS A 283 -14.23 -10.64 -28.88
CA LYS A 283 -13.53 -10.56 -30.17
C LYS A 283 -12.04 -10.86 -30.06
N ARG A 284 -11.38 -10.34 -29.02
CA ARG A 284 -9.98 -10.66 -28.76
C ARG A 284 -9.78 -12.14 -28.48
N CYS A 285 -10.63 -12.74 -27.64
CA CYS A 285 -10.56 -14.17 -27.33
C CYS A 285 -10.81 -15.04 -28.56
N GLU A 286 -11.73 -14.67 -29.45
CA GLU A 286 -11.95 -15.35 -30.74
C GLU A 286 -10.69 -15.35 -31.60
N SER A 287 -10.03 -14.20 -31.75
CA SER A 287 -8.77 -14.10 -32.50
C SER A 287 -7.66 -14.99 -31.92
N LEU A 288 -7.62 -15.15 -30.59
CA LEU A 288 -6.66 -16.02 -29.92
C LEU A 288 -6.99 -17.50 -30.13
N VAL A 289 -8.28 -17.87 -30.11
CA VAL A 289 -8.72 -19.25 -30.42
C VAL A 289 -8.38 -19.64 -31.85
N GLU A 290 -8.57 -18.74 -32.82
CA GLU A 290 -8.19 -18.98 -34.21
C GLU A 290 -6.68 -19.19 -34.35
N LYS A 291 -5.89 -18.34 -33.68
CA LYS A 291 -4.42 -18.38 -33.76
C LYS A 291 -3.79 -19.59 -33.07
N TYR A 292 -4.30 -19.98 -31.90
CA TYR A 292 -3.66 -21.01 -31.06
C TYR A 292 -4.47 -22.31 -30.93
N ASN A 293 -5.66 -22.38 -31.52
CA ASN A 293 -6.57 -23.53 -31.45
C ASN A 293 -6.90 -23.96 -29.99
N ASP A 294 -7.00 -23.00 -29.07
CA ASP A 294 -7.23 -23.29 -27.65
C ASP A 294 -8.67 -23.75 -27.39
N ARG A 295 -8.80 -24.99 -26.90
CA ARG A 295 -10.10 -25.63 -26.67
C ARG A 295 -10.88 -25.01 -25.52
N SER A 296 -10.23 -24.72 -24.39
CA SER A 296 -10.90 -24.18 -23.20
C SER A 296 -11.49 -22.81 -23.48
N LEU A 297 -10.69 -21.91 -24.07
CA LEU A 297 -11.14 -20.56 -24.41
C LEU A 297 -12.30 -20.60 -25.42
N ARG A 298 -12.29 -21.54 -26.37
CA ARG A 298 -13.41 -21.78 -27.29
C ARG A 298 -14.69 -22.17 -26.55
N GLU A 299 -14.59 -23.07 -25.57
CA GLU A 299 -15.73 -23.49 -24.75
C GLU A 299 -16.26 -22.31 -23.90
N THR A 300 -15.37 -21.50 -23.32
CA THR A 300 -15.74 -20.27 -22.59
C THR A 300 -16.45 -19.25 -23.48
N ILE A 301 -15.95 -18.97 -24.69
CA ILE A 301 -16.62 -18.05 -25.63
C ILE A 301 -18.02 -18.54 -25.96
N ARG A 302 -18.18 -19.84 -26.28
CA ARG A 302 -19.51 -20.43 -26.54
C ARG A 302 -20.43 -20.23 -25.35
N TYR A 303 -19.94 -20.50 -24.14
CA TYR A 303 -20.70 -20.32 -22.92
C TYR A 303 -21.05 -18.86 -22.63
N CYS A 304 -20.20 -17.90 -22.98
CA CYS A 304 -20.50 -16.47 -22.85
C CYS A 304 -21.55 -15.99 -23.87
N LYS A 305 -21.63 -16.62 -25.05
CA LYS A 305 -22.62 -16.30 -26.09
C LYS A 305 -23.96 -17.02 -25.96
N SER A 306 -24.00 -18.14 -25.26
CA SER A 306 -25.18 -19.02 -25.21
C SER A 306 -26.27 -18.60 -24.21
N ASN A 307 -26.14 -17.45 -23.55
CA ASN A 307 -27.02 -17.00 -22.47
C ASN A 307 -27.65 -15.61 -22.71
N ASP A 308 -27.80 -15.20 -23.98
CA ASP A 308 -28.78 -14.18 -24.38
C ASP A 308 -30.11 -14.86 -24.76
#